data_AF-A0A269XXI5-F1
#
_entry.id   AF-A0A269XXI5-F1
#
_cell.length_a   1.000
_cell.length_b   1.000
_cell.length_c   1.000
_cell.angle_alpha   90.00
_cell.angle_beta   90.00
_cell.angle_gamma   90.00
#
_symmetry.space_group_name_H-M   'P 1'
#
loop_
_entity.id
_entity.type
_entity.pdbx_description
1 polymer ?
#
loop_
_entity_poly.entity_id
_entity_poly.type
_entity_poly.pdbx_seq_one_letter_code
_entity_poly.pdbx_strand_id
1 'polypeptide(L)' 'MPPAPSAIRAARNAAGLTQAQAAETVSVAISTWRKWEAGTHRMPPPSFEMFLLKTQSKRIREK' A
#
# COMPACT_ATOMS: atom_id res chain seq x y z
N MET A 1 -11.86 10.12 0.31
CA MET A 1 -11.69 9.90 -1.15
C MET A 1 -10.74 8.74 -1.36
N PRO A 2 -10.97 7.84 -2.34
CA PRO A 2 -10.02 6.76 -2.64
C PRO A 2 -8.71 7.34 -3.19
N PRO A 3 -7.54 6.79 -2.82
CA PRO A 3 -6.26 7.25 -3.34
C PRO A 3 -6.13 7.00 -4.83
N ALA A 4 -5.39 7.87 -5.52
CA ALA A 4 -5.04 7.65 -6.92
C ALA A 4 -4.08 6.45 -7.06
N PRO A 5 -4.15 5.67 -8.16
CA PRO A 5 -3.24 4.54 -8.38
C PRO A 5 -1.75 4.94 -8.34
N SER A 6 -1.43 6.14 -8.81
CA SER A 6 -0.09 6.72 -8.75
C SER A 6 0.36 6.96 -7.30
N ALA A 7 -0.52 7.45 -6.43
CA ALA A 7 -0.24 7.68 -5.01
C ALA A 7 0.03 6.35 -4.27
N ILE A 8 -0.72 5.30 -4.61
CA ILE A 8 -0.51 3.95 -4.05
C ILE A 8 0.89 3.43 -4.43
N ARG A 9 1.26 3.54 -5.70
CA ARG A 9 2.57 3.12 -6.20
C ARG A 9 3.71 3.94 -5.56
N ALA A 10 3.53 5.25 -5.44
CA ALA A 10 4.50 6.14 -4.82
C ALA A 10 4.72 5.79 -3.34
N ALA A 11 3.65 5.58 -2.57
CA ALA A 11 3.73 5.18 -1.18
C ALA A 11 4.46 3.85 -1.00
N ARG A 12 4.18 2.86 -1.88
CA ARG A 12 4.89 1.58 -1.86
C ARG A 12 6.38 1.74 -2.15
N ASN A 13 6.74 2.49 -3.19
CA ASN A 13 8.13 2.75 -3.55
C ASN A 13 8.87 3.49 -2.43
N ALA A 14 8.23 4.48 -1.80
CA ALA A 14 8.79 5.22 -0.66
C ALA A 14 9.02 4.31 0.57
N ALA A 15 8.19 3.29 0.75
CA ALA A 15 8.38 2.27 1.78
C ALA A 15 9.40 1.18 1.40
N GLY A 16 9.98 1.21 0.19
CA GLY A 16 10.93 0.22 -0.28
C GLY A 16 10.34 -1.20 -0.46
N LEU A 17 9.02 -1.31 -0.59
CA LEU A 17 8.33 -2.60 -0.63
C LEU A 17 8.07 -3.10 -2.06
N THR A 18 8.12 -4.41 -2.23
CA THR A 18 7.55 -5.09 -3.40
C THR A 18 6.01 -5.08 -3.32
N GLN A 19 5.33 -5.33 -4.44
CA GLN A 19 3.85 -5.44 -4.46
C GLN A 19 3.34 -6.57 -3.54
N ALA A 20 4.10 -7.66 -3.38
CA ALA A 20 3.76 -8.76 -2.49
C ALA A 20 3.81 -8.32 -1.02
N GLN A 21 4.92 -7.69 -0.60
CA GLN A 21 5.09 -7.20 0.77
C GLN A 21 4.07 -6.11 1.13
N ALA A 22 3.71 -5.27 0.14
CA ALA A 22 2.69 -4.25 0.34
C ALA A 22 1.29 -4.85 0.52
N ALA A 23 0.96 -5.89 -0.26
CA ALA A 23 -0.28 -6.64 -0.11
C ALA A 23 -0.37 -7.34 1.26
N GLU A 24 0.71 -7.97 1.72
CA GLU A 24 0.79 -8.58 3.06
C GLU A 24 0.59 -7.55 4.18
N THR A 25 1.10 -6.32 4.01
CA THR A 25 0.99 -5.26 5.02
C THR A 25 -0.46 -4.93 5.37
N VAL A 26 -1.37 -5.07 4.41
CA VAL A 26 -2.82 -4.84 4.58
C VAL A 26 -3.64 -6.13 4.45
N SER A 27 -3.00 -7.30 4.56
CA SER A 27 -3.63 -8.63 4.55
C SER A 27 -4.55 -8.89 3.35
N VAL A 28 -4.09 -8.53 2.14
CA VAL A 28 -4.80 -8.84 0.88
C VAL A 28 -3.94 -9.66 -0.06
N ALA A 29 -4.57 -10.26 -1.08
CA ALA A 29 -3.85 -10.94 -2.15
C ALA A 29 -3.04 -9.96 -3.02
N ILE A 30 -1.90 -10.41 -3.55
CA ILE A 30 -1.05 -9.62 -4.47
C ILE A 30 -1.82 -9.16 -5.72
N SER A 31 -2.78 -9.97 -6.20
CA SER A 31 -3.62 -9.62 -7.35
C SER A 31 -4.51 -8.41 -7.07
N THR A 32 -5.03 -8.29 -5.85
CA THR A 32 -5.80 -7.13 -5.40
C THR A 32 -4.93 -5.87 -5.38
N TRP A 33 -3.72 -5.97 -4.83
CA TRP A 33 -2.78 -4.85 -4.82
C TRP A 33 -2.41 -4.37 -6.23
N ARG A 34 -2.14 -5.31 -7.15
CA ARG A 34 -1.85 -5.00 -8.57
C ARG A 34 -3.01 -4.26 -9.24
N LYS A 35 -4.26 -4.66 -8.98
CA LYS A 35 -5.45 -3.99 -9.52
C LYS A 35 -5.59 -2.57 -8.99
N TRP A 36 -5.22 -2.31 -7.74
CA TRP A 36 -5.19 -0.97 -7.17
C TRP A 36 -4.14 -0.07 -7.85
N GLU A 37 -2.92 -0.56 -8.05
CA GLU A 37 -1.88 0.20 -8.76
C GLU A 37 -2.15 0.38 -10.25
N ALA A 38 -2.90 -0.54 -10.87
CA ALA A 38 -3.34 -0.42 -12.26
C ALA A 38 -4.57 0.50 -12.42
N GLY A 39 -5.25 0.85 -11.31
CA GLY A 39 -6.48 1.64 -11.33
C GLY A 39 -7.72 0.90 -11.80
N THR A 40 -7.62 -0.41 -12.05
CA THR A 40 -8.75 -1.26 -12.43
C THR A 40 -9.69 -1.50 -11.26
N HIS A 41 -9.21 -1.40 -10.01
CA HIS A 41 -10.04 -1.35 -8.80
C HIS A 41 -9.63 -0.17 -7.94
N ARG A 42 -10.61 0.40 -7.21
CA ARG A 42 -10.33 1.44 -6.23
C ARG A 42 -9.85 0.79 -4.93
N MET A 43 -8.76 1.31 -4.38
CA MET A 43 -8.33 0.94 -3.03
C MET A 43 -9.28 1.61 -2.02
N PRO A 44 -9.83 0.86 -1.05
CA PRO A 44 -10.58 1.46 0.04
C PRO A 44 -9.70 2.43 0.84
N PRO A 45 -10.17 3.64 1.19
CA PRO A 45 -9.38 4.59 1.98
C PRO A 45 -8.81 4.00 3.29
N PRO A 46 -9.56 3.19 4.08
CA PRO A 46 -9.01 2.58 5.29
C PRO A 46 -7.83 1.64 5.04
N SER A 47 -7.82 0.91 3.91
CA SER A 47 -6.69 0.06 3.54
C SER A 47 -5.44 0.89 3.24
N PHE A 48 -5.61 2.05 2.60
CA PHE A 48 -4.50 2.96 2.32
C PHE A 48 -3.95 3.60 3.60
N GLU A 49 -4.83 4.05 4.49
CA GLU A 49 -4.44 4.61 5.80
C GLU A 49 -3.69 3.56 6.65
N MET A 50 -4.20 2.33 6.72
CA MET A 50 -3.52 1.22 7.40
C MET A 50 -2.15 0.92 6.81
N PHE A 51 -2.02 0.95 5.47
CA PHE A 51 -0.74 0.79 4.79
C PHE A 51 0.26 1.89 5.20
N LEU A 52 -0.16 3.15 5.16
CA LEU A 52 0.67 4.28 5.55
C LEU A 52 1.09 4.21 7.03
N LEU A 53 0.17 3.87 7.94
CA LEU A 53 0.47 3.73 9.37
C LEU A 53 1.50 2.63 9.63
N LYS A 54 1.35 1.46 9.00
CA LYS A 54 2.27 0.34 9.19
C LYS A 54 3.64 0.58 8.57
N THR A 55 3.69 1.19 7.39
CA THR A 55 4.97 1.48 6.71
C THR A 55 5.74 2.62 7.36
N GLN A 56 5.05 3.63 7.90
CA GLN A 56 5.69 4.68 8.70
C GLN A 56 6.13 4.18 10.09
N SER A 57 5.35 3.31 10.73
CA SER A 57 5.72 2.73 12.03
C SER A 57 6.93 1.79 11.95
N LYS A 58 7.09 1.03 10.86
CA LYS A 58 8.30 0.23 10.65
C LYS A 58 9.56 1.08 10.65
N ARG A 59 9.48 2.30 10.11
CA ARG A 59 10.59 3.27 10.11
C ARG A 59 11.03 3.72 11.51
N ILE A 60 10.17 3.59 12.51
CA ILE A 60 10.46 3.99 13.91
C ILE A 60 11.08 2.82 14.69
N ARG A 61 10.77 1.56 14.33
CA ARG A 61 11.18 0.37 15.08
C ARG A 61 12.58 -0.16 14.72
N GLU A 62 13.23 0.41 13.71
CA GLU A 62 14.58 0.04 13.26
C GLU A 62 15.66 1.06 13.71
N LYS A 63 15.37 1.89 14.72
CA LYS A 63 16.37 2.69 15.45
C LYS A 63 16.52 2.17 16.87
#